data_AF-A0A8A1UGU6-F1
#
_entry.id   AF-A0A8A1UGU6-F1
#
_cell.length_a   1.000
_cell.length_b   1.000
_cell.length_c   1.000
_cell.angle_alpha   90.00
_cell.angle_beta   90.00
_cell.angle_gamma   90.00
#
_symmetry.space_group_name_H-M   'P 1'
#
loop_
_entity.id
_entity.type
_entity.pdbx_description
1 polymer ?
#
loop_
_entity_poly.entity_id
_entity_poly.type
_entity_poly.pdbx_seq_one_letter_code
_entity_poly.pdbx_strand_id
1 'polypeptide(L)'
;MEWTPDEPVQVTAGPRRTTPLYLATDGTALHGSWEMGDLSSFAGGLNAREVTRLLLYRPRYSTSTVFTGIHRLRERATAHFGGALFPRCPEAALHSGPRDLADDADVLGAFVQAMGDAWDTRPLETVTTAAHLTGGFDSGVLATRAAAPRLHPRQRRVSPYDEPLYRPFQRLTEGLAAFGVRAVVTGLGGD
;
A
#
# COMPACT_ATOMS: atom_id res chain seq x y z
N MET A 1 1.04 9.80 -16.46
CA MET A 1 0.33 11.09 -16.48
C MET A 1 0.28 11.48 -17.94
N GLU A 2 -0.90 11.79 -18.45
CA GLU A 2 -1.14 12.09 -19.85
C GLU A 2 -1.89 13.42 -19.88
N TRP A 3 -1.46 14.35 -20.73
CA TRP A 3 -1.97 15.72 -20.78
C TRP A 3 -1.61 16.34 -22.13
N THR A 4 -2.59 17.03 -22.72
CA THR A 4 -2.44 17.83 -23.92
C THR A 4 -2.20 19.30 -23.52
N PRO A 5 -1.22 20.00 -24.11
CA PRO A 5 -1.09 21.45 -23.93
C PRO A 5 -2.42 22.18 -24.11
N ASP A 6 -2.65 23.19 -23.27
CA ASP A 6 -3.87 24.02 -23.22
C ASP A 6 -5.20 23.31 -22.90
N GLU A 7 -5.20 22.00 -22.62
CA GLU A 7 -6.38 21.26 -22.13
C GLU A 7 -6.40 21.10 -20.59
N PRO A 8 -7.58 20.90 -19.97
CA PRO A 8 -7.69 20.58 -18.55
C PRO A 8 -6.93 19.31 -18.16
N VAL A 9 -6.08 19.41 -17.13
CA VAL A 9 -5.30 18.28 -16.61
C VAL A 9 -6.22 17.33 -15.83
N GLN A 10 -6.21 16.04 -16.17
CA GLN A 10 -6.80 14.99 -15.34
C GLN A 10 -5.72 14.16 -14.64
N VAL A 11 -5.84 14.01 -13.33
CA VAL A 11 -4.95 13.18 -12.50
C VAL A 11 -5.76 12.11 -11.81
N THR A 12 -5.52 10.84 -12.13
CA THR A 12 -6.17 9.69 -11.48
C THR A 12 -5.14 8.94 -10.64
N ALA A 13 -5.43 8.77 -9.35
CA ALA A 13 -4.62 7.94 -8.47
C ALA A 13 -4.85 6.45 -8.74
N GLY A 14 -3.80 5.65 -8.57
CA GLY A 14 -3.83 4.21 -8.88
C GLY A 14 -4.92 3.42 -8.14
N PRO A 15 -5.25 2.21 -8.61
CA PRO A 15 -6.34 1.40 -8.05
C PRO A 15 -6.03 0.82 -6.66
N ARG A 16 -4.76 0.82 -6.24
CA ARG A 16 -4.26 0.23 -4.98
C ARG A 16 -3.81 1.33 -4.01
N ARG A 17 -3.87 1.05 -2.71
CA ARG A 17 -3.55 1.96 -1.58
C ARG A 17 -2.05 2.28 -1.39
N THR A 18 -1.27 2.36 -2.46
CA THR A 18 0.20 2.30 -2.36
C THR A 18 0.83 3.59 -1.81
N THR A 19 0.44 4.76 -2.30
CA THR A 19 0.84 6.07 -1.74
C THR A 19 -0.23 7.12 -2.10
N PRO A 20 -0.67 8.00 -1.19
CA PRO A 20 -1.48 9.16 -1.56
C PRO A 20 -0.65 10.18 -2.36
N LEU A 21 -1.26 10.78 -3.39
CA LEU A 21 -0.69 11.95 -4.08
C LEU A 21 -1.31 13.20 -3.48
N TYR A 22 -0.50 14.13 -2.98
CA TYR A 22 -0.95 15.44 -2.54
C TYR A 22 -0.98 16.41 -3.71
N LEU A 23 -1.99 17.27 -3.76
CA LEU A 23 -2.22 18.24 -4.82
C LEU A 23 -2.52 19.62 -4.23
N ALA A 24 -1.93 20.66 -4.82
CA ALA A 24 -2.16 22.06 -4.50
C ALA A 24 -2.17 22.91 -5.79
N THR A 25 -2.64 24.16 -5.71
CA THR A 25 -2.65 25.09 -6.85
C THR A 25 -2.52 26.53 -6.37
N ASP A 26 -1.85 27.36 -7.15
CA ASP A 26 -1.83 28.83 -7.02
C ASP A 26 -2.90 29.51 -7.89
N GLY A 27 -3.74 28.73 -8.58
CA GLY A 27 -4.73 29.19 -9.55
C GLY A 27 -4.24 29.18 -11.01
N THR A 28 -2.93 29.12 -11.23
CA THR A 28 -2.29 29.07 -12.56
C THR A 28 -1.71 27.70 -12.87
N ALA A 29 -1.11 27.04 -11.88
CA ALA A 29 -0.48 25.73 -12.01
C ALA A 29 -1.08 24.69 -11.04
N LEU A 30 -0.96 23.41 -11.42
CA LEU A 30 -1.24 22.28 -10.55
C LEU A 30 0.10 21.73 -10.03
N HIS A 31 0.27 21.74 -8.72
CA HIS A 31 1.43 21.15 -8.05
C HIS A 31 1.03 19.81 -7.44
N GLY A 32 1.92 18.82 -7.56
CA GLY A 32 1.72 17.50 -6.96
C GLY A 32 3.00 16.95 -6.35
N SER A 33 2.90 16.34 -5.18
CA SER A 33 3.98 15.56 -4.56
C SER A 33 3.43 14.35 -3.81
N TRP A 34 4.26 13.32 -3.68
CA TRP A 34 4.02 12.18 -2.79
C TRP A 34 4.22 12.57 -1.31
N GLU A 35 5.02 13.61 -1.06
CA GLU A 35 5.25 14.16 0.28
C GLU A 35 4.47 15.46 0.47
N MET A 36 3.62 15.51 1.50
CA MET A 36 2.77 16.68 1.76
C MET A 36 3.58 17.92 2.17
N GLY A 37 4.78 17.72 2.73
CA GLY A 37 5.68 18.80 3.18
C GLY A 37 6.18 19.69 2.03
N ASP A 38 6.36 19.13 0.84
CA ASP A 38 6.78 19.86 -0.36
C ASP A 38 5.76 20.93 -0.79
N LEU A 39 4.49 20.75 -0.40
CA LEU A 39 3.39 21.66 -0.69
C LEU A 39 3.08 22.62 0.46
N SER A 40 3.97 22.71 1.48
CA SER A 40 3.76 23.55 2.67
C SER A 40 3.55 25.03 2.37
N SER A 41 4.13 25.56 1.30
CA SER A 41 3.89 26.94 0.81
C SER A 41 2.44 27.22 0.38
N PHE A 42 1.67 26.17 0.04
CA PHE A 42 0.26 26.26 -0.35
C PHE A 42 -0.71 26.02 0.84
N ALA A 43 -0.19 25.79 2.05
CA ALA A 43 -1.02 25.58 3.24
C ALA A 43 -1.64 26.90 3.72
N GLY A 44 -2.94 27.11 3.48
CA GLY A 44 -3.64 28.34 3.87
C GLY A 44 -4.00 28.43 5.37
N GLY A 45 -3.91 27.33 6.12
CA GLY A 45 -4.33 27.24 7.52
C GLY A 45 -4.88 25.86 7.87
N LEU A 46 -5.47 25.71 9.06
CA LEU A 46 -6.01 24.43 9.54
C LEU A 46 -7.49 24.23 9.16
N ASN A 47 -7.79 23.08 8.56
CA ASN A 47 -9.15 22.61 8.36
C ASN A 47 -9.67 21.98 9.66
N ALA A 48 -10.35 22.78 10.48
CA ALA A 48 -10.86 22.37 11.79
C ALA A 48 -11.62 21.02 11.76
N ARG A 49 -12.41 20.76 10.72
CA ARG A 49 -13.18 19.50 10.57
C ARG A 49 -12.27 18.27 10.42
N GLU A 50 -11.20 18.37 9.63
CA GLU A 50 -10.25 17.25 9.48
C GLU A 50 -9.31 17.14 10.67
N VAL A 51 -8.92 18.26 11.30
CA VAL A 51 -8.16 18.27 12.56
C VAL A 51 -8.94 17.56 13.67
N THR A 52 -10.21 17.90 13.90
CA THR A 52 -11.06 17.20 14.88
C THR A 52 -11.20 15.70 14.56
N ARG A 53 -11.31 15.33 13.28
CA ARG A 53 -11.36 13.91 12.86
C ARG A 53 -10.07 13.16 13.14
N LEU A 54 -8.92 13.79 12.94
CA LEU A 54 -7.61 13.22 13.26
C LEU A 54 -7.48 13.01 14.78
N LEU A 55 -7.77 14.04 15.57
CA LEU A 55 -7.68 14.00 17.04
C LEU A 55 -8.65 12.98 17.69
N LEU A 56 -9.83 12.76 17.08
CA LEU A 56 -10.79 11.76 17.53
C LEU A 56 -10.53 10.35 16.95
N TYR A 57 -9.45 10.14 16.18
CA TYR A 57 -9.18 8.90 15.45
C TYR A 57 -10.37 8.40 14.61
N ARG A 58 -11.11 9.33 13.98
CA ARG A 58 -12.24 9.05 13.08
C ARG A 58 -11.94 9.49 11.64
N PRO A 59 -10.93 8.86 10.98
CA PRO A 59 -10.62 9.16 9.59
C PRO A 59 -11.81 8.84 8.69
N ARG A 60 -11.96 9.58 7.60
CA ARG A 60 -12.98 9.33 6.57
C ARG A 60 -12.34 9.11 5.21
N TYR A 61 -13.09 8.53 4.28
CA TYR A 61 -12.74 8.66 2.88
C TYR A 61 -13.05 10.09 2.42
N SER A 62 -12.02 10.92 2.24
CA SER A 62 -12.09 12.30 1.76
C SER A 62 -10.81 12.69 1.00
N THR A 63 -10.92 13.70 0.15
CA THR A 63 -9.81 14.40 -0.53
C THR A 63 -9.27 15.58 0.26
N SER A 64 -9.86 15.94 1.40
CA SER A 64 -9.33 16.98 2.30
C SER A 64 -8.14 16.48 3.12
N THR A 65 -7.24 17.40 3.48
CA THR A 65 -6.22 17.21 4.52
C THR A 65 -6.55 18.06 5.76
N VAL A 66 -5.69 18.00 6.78
CA VAL A 66 -5.73 18.92 7.93
C VAL A 66 -5.36 20.36 7.55
N PHE A 67 -4.77 20.59 6.37
CA PHE A 67 -4.44 21.90 5.85
C PHE A 67 -5.46 22.33 4.78
N THR A 68 -5.84 23.61 4.77
CA THR A 68 -6.53 24.21 3.62
C THR A 68 -5.52 24.47 2.49
N GLY A 69 -5.97 24.48 1.24
CA GLY A 69 -5.11 24.61 0.05
C GLY A 69 -4.43 23.31 -0.42
N ILE A 70 -4.27 22.32 0.47
CA ILE A 70 -3.68 21.00 0.14
C ILE A 70 -4.74 19.90 0.15
N HIS A 71 -4.89 19.25 -1.00
CA HIS A 71 -5.77 18.11 -1.22
C HIS A 71 -4.97 16.81 -1.25
N ARG A 72 -5.62 15.69 -0.91
CA ARG A 72 -5.02 14.35 -0.93
C ARG A 72 -5.81 13.41 -1.85
N LEU A 73 -5.25 13.14 -3.02
CA LEU A 73 -5.75 12.12 -3.94
C LEU A 73 -5.36 10.74 -3.40
N ARG A 74 -6.35 9.87 -3.23
CA ARG A 74 -6.22 8.50 -2.69
C ARG A 74 -6.69 7.48 -3.72
N GLU A 75 -6.58 6.20 -3.41
CA GLU A 75 -6.82 5.11 -4.36
C GLU A 75 -8.14 5.28 -5.13
N ARG A 76 -8.09 5.15 -6.47
CA ARG A 76 -9.22 5.34 -7.40
C ARG A 76 -9.82 6.77 -7.44
N ALA A 77 -9.29 7.75 -6.73
CA ALA A 77 -9.77 9.14 -6.81
C ALA A 77 -9.19 9.86 -8.03
N THR A 78 -9.97 10.80 -8.59
CA THR A 78 -9.58 11.60 -9.76
C THR A 78 -9.70 13.09 -9.44
N ALA A 79 -8.70 13.87 -9.82
CA ALA A 79 -8.73 15.33 -9.82
C ALA A 79 -8.74 15.86 -11.24
N HIS A 80 -9.47 16.94 -11.47
CA HIS A 80 -9.44 17.72 -12.71
C HIS A 80 -8.94 19.13 -12.37
N PHE A 81 -8.12 19.71 -13.24
CA PHE A 81 -7.60 21.06 -13.10
C PHE A 81 -7.71 21.82 -14.42
N GLY A 82 -8.36 22.98 -14.39
CA GLY A 82 -8.50 23.89 -15.53
C GLY A 82 -8.85 25.29 -15.02
N GLY A 83 -7.90 25.92 -14.33
CA GLY A 83 -8.10 27.18 -13.57
C GLY A 83 -8.62 26.97 -12.14
N ALA A 84 -9.33 25.87 -11.87
CA ALA A 84 -9.67 25.44 -10.51
C ALA A 84 -9.49 23.92 -10.35
N LEU A 85 -9.16 23.48 -9.14
CA LEU A 85 -8.89 22.08 -8.79
C LEU A 85 -10.15 21.40 -8.24
N PHE A 86 -10.59 20.32 -8.89
CA PHE A 86 -11.79 19.55 -8.53
C PHE A 86 -11.47 18.07 -8.24
N PRO A 87 -11.07 17.71 -7.00
CA PRO A 87 -10.86 16.33 -6.59
C PRO A 87 -12.19 15.61 -6.30
N ARG A 88 -12.38 14.43 -6.89
CA ARG A 88 -13.55 13.56 -6.69
C ARG A 88 -13.12 12.24 -6.05
N CYS A 89 -13.85 11.82 -5.01
CA CYS A 89 -13.73 10.46 -4.49
C CYS A 89 -14.37 9.48 -5.50
N PRO A 90 -13.89 8.22 -5.58
CA PRO A 90 -14.59 7.17 -6.29
C PRO A 90 -15.94 6.86 -5.62
N GLU A 91 -16.81 6.14 -6.32
CA GLU A 91 -17.96 5.49 -5.71
C GLU A 91 -17.53 4.53 -4.59
N ALA A 92 -18.40 4.42 -3.58
CA ALA A 92 -18.20 3.52 -2.45
C ALA A 92 -17.95 2.08 -2.94
N ALA A 93 -17.05 1.36 -2.26
CA ALA A 93 -16.86 -0.05 -2.57
C ALA A 93 -18.15 -0.82 -2.25
N LEU A 94 -18.73 -1.49 -3.24
CA LEU A 94 -20.00 -2.23 -3.14
C LEU A 94 -20.01 -3.33 -2.06
N HIS A 95 -18.85 -3.69 -1.53
CA HIS A 95 -18.55 -5.01 -0.97
C HIS A 95 -17.73 -4.93 0.34
N SER A 96 -17.97 -3.91 1.17
CA SER A 96 -17.20 -3.66 2.41
C SER A 96 -17.68 -4.40 3.66
N GLY A 97 -18.75 -5.19 3.58
CA GLY A 97 -19.33 -5.95 4.70
C GLY A 97 -19.16 -7.46 4.57
N PRO A 98 -19.27 -8.21 5.69
CA PRO A 98 -19.44 -9.67 5.65
C PRO A 98 -20.66 -10.05 4.82
N ARG A 99 -20.60 -11.22 4.19
CA ARG A 99 -21.66 -11.85 3.40
C ARG A 99 -21.54 -13.35 3.54
N ASP A 100 -22.61 -14.05 3.24
CA ASP A 100 -22.62 -15.50 3.13
C ASP A 100 -21.73 -15.95 1.96
N LEU A 101 -21.12 -17.12 2.12
CA LEU A 101 -20.38 -17.80 1.05
C LEU A 101 -21.39 -18.46 0.09
N ALA A 102 -20.98 -18.67 -1.16
CA ALA A 102 -21.69 -19.61 -2.03
C ALA A 102 -21.55 -21.03 -1.46
N ASP A 103 -22.55 -21.89 -1.69
CA ASP A 103 -22.61 -23.25 -1.14
C ASP A 103 -21.40 -24.13 -1.54
N ASP A 104 -20.76 -23.80 -2.67
CA ASP A 104 -19.60 -24.48 -3.26
C ASP A 104 -18.29 -23.66 -3.18
N ALA A 105 -18.24 -22.61 -2.37
CA ALA A 105 -17.12 -21.67 -2.34
C ALA A 105 -15.79 -22.28 -1.84
N ASP A 106 -14.84 -22.50 -2.74
CA ASP A 106 -13.43 -22.79 -2.39
C ASP A 106 -12.70 -21.51 -1.92
N VAL A 107 -12.90 -21.16 -0.65
CA VAL A 107 -12.26 -20.00 0.00
C VAL A 107 -10.72 -20.14 0.00
N LEU A 108 -10.19 -21.36 0.15
CA LEU A 108 -8.75 -21.59 0.25
C LEU A 108 -8.07 -21.47 -1.11
N GLY A 109 -8.64 -22.09 -2.16
CA GLY A 109 -8.17 -21.95 -3.53
C GLY A 109 -8.23 -20.50 -4.01
N ALA A 110 -9.34 -19.80 -3.74
CA ALA A 110 -9.49 -18.38 -4.06
C ALA A 110 -8.43 -17.51 -3.36
N PHE A 111 -8.13 -17.78 -2.08
CA PHE A 111 -7.07 -17.09 -1.34
C PHE A 111 -5.68 -17.36 -1.93
N VAL A 112 -5.35 -18.62 -2.22
CA VAL A 112 -4.05 -19.01 -2.79
C VAL A 112 -3.86 -18.42 -4.20
N GLN A 113 -4.92 -18.39 -5.00
CA GLN A 113 -4.91 -17.75 -6.32
C GLN A 113 -4.69 -16.24 -6.20
N ALA A 114 -5.52 -15.53 -5.43
CA ALA A 114 -5.40 -14.08 -5.27
C ALA A 114 -4.02 -13.65 -4.73
N MET A 115 -3.41 -14.46 -3.87
CA MET A 115 -2.03 -14.29 -3.42
C MET A 115 -1.01 -14.49 -4.56
N GLY A 116 -1.21 -15.50 -5.42
CA GLY A 116 -0.42 -15.69 -6.65
C GLY A 116 -0.50 -14.47 -7.58
N ASP A 117 -1.71 -14.14 -8.02
CA ASP A 117 -2.00 -13.02 -8.93
C ASP A 117 -1.40 -11.69 -8.39
N ALA A 118 -1.45 -11.48 -7.07
CA ALA A 118 -0.84 -10.31 -6.45
C ALA A 118 0.71 -10.32 -6.58
N TRP A 119 1.37 -11.45 -6.35
CA TRP A 119 2.83 -11.56 -6.51
C TRP A 119 3.26 -11.43 -7.97
N ASP A 120 2.52 -12.03 -8.91
CA ASP A 120 2.83 -12.00 -10.35
C ASP A 120 2.72 -10.58 -10.94
N THR A 121 1.95 -9.67 -10.33
CA THR A 121 1.97 -8.24 -10.69
C THR A 121 3.22 -7.46 -10.24
N ARG A 122 4.21 -8.11 -9.61
CA ARG A 122 5.45 -7.48 -9.14
C ARG A 122 6.65 -8.05 -9.89
N PRO A 123 7.64 -7.22 -10.28
CA PRO A 123 8.83 -7.67 -11.01
C PRO A 123 9.86 -8.33 -10.07
N LEU A 124 9.44 -9.35 -9.31
CA LEU A 124 10.29 -9.98 -8.29
C LEU A 124 11.52 -10.66 -8.90
N GLU A 125 11.40 -11.20 -10.12
CA GLU A 125 12.48 -11.97 -10.75
C GLU A 125 13.67 -11.13 -11.23
N THR A 126 13.48 -9.81 -11.35
CA THR A 126 14.54 -8.87 -11.76
C THR A 126 15.25 -8.23 -10.58
N VAL A 127 14.83 -8.50 -9.34
CA VAL A 127 15.36 -7.85 -8.12
C VAL A 127 15.69 -8.85 -7.02
N THR A 128 16.62 -8.49 -6.13
CA THR A 128 16.77 -9.24 -4.87
C THR A 128 15.63 -8.86 -3.94
N THR A 129 14.64 -9.73 -3.83
CA THR A 129 13.51 -9.55 -2.89
C THR A 129 13.95 -9.85 -1.46
N ALA A 130 13.58 -8.98 -0.51
CA ALA A 130 13.76 -9.19 0.92
C ALA A 130 12.40 -9.15 1.61
N ALA A 131 12.14 -10.13 2.49
CA ALA A 131 10.95 -10.16 3.34
C ALA A 131 11.30 -9.71 4.76
N HIS A 132 10.57 -8.71 5.27
CA HIS A 132 10.59 -8.33 6.68
C HIS A 132 9.64 -9.26 7.43
N LEU A 133 10.20 -10.09 8.32
CA LEU A 133 9.44 -11.01 9.17
C LEU A 133 9.30 -10.44 10.58
N THR A 134 8.05 -10.35 11.05
CA THR A 134 7.69 -9.85 12.40
C THR A 134 7.33 -10.96 13.38
N GLY A 135 7.19 -12.20 12.88
CA GLY A 135 6.62 -13.34 13.59
C GLY A 135 5.10 -13.51 13.38
N GLY A 136 4.40 -12.49 12.88
CA GLY A 136 2.96 -12.55 12.59
C GLY A 136 2.60 -13.38 11.35
N PHE A 137 1.40 -13.95 11.35
CA PHE A 137 0.84 -14.82 10.29
C PHE A 137 1.04 -14.25 8.88
N ASP A 138 0.63 -12.99 8.66
CA ASP A 138 0.71 -12.32 7.35
C ASP A 138 2.14 -12.32 6.78
N SER A 139 3.13 -11.96 7.61
CA SER A 139 4.54 -11.92 7.19
C SER A 139 5.07 -13.31 6.84
N GLY A 140 4.68 -14.33 7.61
CA GLY A 140 5.05 -15.73 7.37
C GLY A 140 4.42 -16.31 6.10
N VAL A 141 3.13 -16.04 5.87
CA VAL A 141 2.41 -16.48 4.66
C VAL A 141 2.98 -15.82 3.41
N LEU A 142 3.24 -14.51 3.46
CA LEU A 142 3.86 -13.77 2.35
C LEU A 142 5.25 -14.31 2.02
N ALA A 143 6.13 -14.48 3.03
CA ALA A 143 7.48 -15.01 2.80
C ALA A 143 7.47 -16.46 2.28
N THR A 144 6.57 -17.31 2.81
CA THR A 144 6.42 -18.70 2.34
C THR A 144 5.89 -18.76 0.91
N ARG A 145 5.01 -17.84 0.51
CA ARG A 145 4.54 -17.76 -0.87
C ARG A 145 5.65 -17.30 -1.83
N ALA A 146 6.46 -16.31 -1.44
CA ALA A 146 7.62 -15.87 -2.21
C ALA A 146 8.73 -16.95 -2.32
N ALA A 147 8.79 -17.88 -1.37
CA ALA A 147 9.68 -19.04 -1.38
C ALA A 147 9.33 -20.13 -2.40
N ALA A 148 8.10 -20.11 -2.95
CA ALA A 148 7.62 -21.22 -3.75
C ALA A 148 8.44 -21.38 -5.04
N PRO A 149 8.79 -22.62 -5.47
CA PRO A 149 9.70 -22.86 -6.61
C PRO A 149 9.30 -22.30 -7.98
N ARG A 150 8.12 -21.67 -8.10
CA ARG A 150 7.66 -21.02 -9.32
C ARG A 150 8.32 -19.66 -9.59
N LEU A 151 9.14 -19.13 -8.66
CA LEU A 151 9.62 -17.75 -8.73
C LEU A 151 11.13 -17.61 -9.03
N HIS A 152 12.10 -17.98 -8.17
CA HIS A 152 13.53 -17.57 -8.37
C HIS A 152 14.62 -18.64 -8.09
N PRO A 153 15.72 -18.73 -8.89
CA PRO A 153 16.72 -19.82 -8.79
C PRO A 153 18.10 -19.51 -8.16
N ARG A 154 18.38 -18.36 -7.51
CA ARG A 154 19.72 -18.07 -6.90
C ARG A 154 19.67 -17.19 -5.63
N GLN A 155 20.36 -17.55 -4.53
CA GLN A 155 20.54 -16.70 -3.32
C GLN A 155 21.58 -17.19 -2.28
N ARG A 156 21.97 -16.32 -1.32
CA ARG A 156 22.99 -16.53 -0.25
C ARG A 156 22.57 -15.92 1.12
N ARG A 157 22.96 -16.57 2.23
CA ARG A 157 22.51 -16.40 3.63
C ARG A 157 23.16 -15.24 4.43
N VAL A 158 22.41 -14.63 5.36
CA VAL A 158 22.84 -13.79 6.52
C VAL A 158 21.77 -13.93 7.63
N SER A 159 22.13 -13.93 8.93
CA SER A 159 21.19 -13.95 10.09
C SER A 159 21.84 -13.34 11.36
N PRO A 160 21.13 -12.57 12.23
CA PRO A 160 21.78 -11.89 13.38
C PRO A 160 21.56 -12.42 14.82
N TYR A 161 20.42 -13.02 15.23
CA TYR A 161 20.16 -13.33 16.67
C TYR A 161 19.34 -14.61 16.97
N ASP A 162 19.56 -15.17 18.18
CA ASP A 162 18.98 -16.40 18.71
C ASP A 162 18.08 -16.17 19.97
N GLU A 163 17.15 -17.11 20.22
CA GLU A 163 16.27 -17.28 21.41
C GLU A 163 15.11 -16.26 21.68
N PRO A 164 14.00 -16.64 22.37
CA PRO A 164 13.62 -17.97 22.87
C PRO A 164 12.43 -18.63 22.13
N LEU A 165 11.65 -17.91 21.29
CA LEU A 165 10.66 -18.51 20.35
C LEU A 165 11.35 -19.16 19.13
N TYR A 166 12.62 -19.51 19.29
CA TYR A 166 13.54 -19.76 18.19
C TYR A 166 13.17 -20.98 17.37
N ARG A 167 12.89 -22.14 17.98
CA ARG A 167 12.75 -23.41 17.22
C ARG A 167 11.68 -23.42 16.10
N PRO A 168 10.44 -22.93 16.29
CA PRO A 168 9.45 -22.88 15.20
C PRO A 168 9.87 -21.93 14.08
N PHE A 169 10.37 -20.74 14.41
CA PHE A 169 10.81 -19.74 13.43
C PHE A 169 12.15 -20.08 12.79
N GLN A 170 13.03 -20.78 13.49
CA GLN A 170 14.25 -21.40 12.97
C GLN A 170 13.86 -22.49 11.98
N ARG A 171 12.94 -23.41 12.31
CA ARG A 171 12.43 -24.41 11.34
C ARG A 171 11.74 -23.77 10.13
N LEU A 172 10.99 -22.69 10.33
CA LEU A 172 10.41 -21.93 9.22
C LEU A 172 11.53 -21.30 8.37
N THR A 173 12.51 -20.64 8.98
CA THR A 173 13.64 -19.99 8.30
C THR A 173 14.56 -21.02 7.63
N GLU A 174 14.74 -22.20 8.22
CA GLU A 174 15.48 -23.34 7.65
C GLU A 174 14.72 -23.98 6.50
N GLY A 175 13.39 -24.09 6.59
CA GLY A 175 12.54 -24.50 5.47
C GLY A 175 12.61 -23.49 4.32
N LEU A 176 12.37 -22.22 4.60
CA LEU A 176 12.51 -21.11 3.65
C LEU A 176 13.93 -21.06 3.04
N ALA A 177 14.98 -21.30 3.82
CA ALA A 177 16.37 -21.36 3.34
C ALA A 177 16.69 -22.63 2.54
N ALA A 178 16.08 -23.78 2.86
CA ALA A 178 16.13 -24.99 2.04
C ALA A 178 15.42 -24.79 0.68
N PHE A 179 14.45 -23.87 0.63
CA PHE A 179 13.85 -23.35 -0.61
C PHE A 179 14.52 -22.06 -1.15
N GLY A 180 15.66 -21.64 -0.60
CA GLY A 180 16.52 -20.59 -1.17
C GLY A 180 16.22 -19.13 -0.78
N VAL A 181 15.32 -18.86 0.16
CA VAL A 181 14.89 -17.49 0.54
C VAL A 181 15.93 -16.72 1.34
N ARG A 182 16.11 -15.42 1.02
CA ARG A 182 16.80 -14.46 1.88
C ARG A 182 15.83 -13.67 2.77
N ALA A 183 15.57 -14.20 3.96
CA ALA A 183 14.75 -13.54 4.98
C ALA A 183 15.60 -12.71 5.96
N VAL A 184 15.06 -11.60 6.46
CA VAL A 184 15.61 -10.89 7.62
C VAL A 184 14.51 -10.77 8.68
N VAL A 185 14.74 -11.41 9.82
CA VAL A 185 13.88 -11.30 11.01
C VAL A 185 14.47 -10.18 11.88
N THR A 186 13.72 -9.11 12.10
CA THR A 186 14.17 -7.93 12.87
C THR A 186 13.42 -7.74 14.19
N GLY A 187 12.47 -8.62 14.50
CA GLY A 187 11.79 -8.64 15.79
C GLY A 187 10.87 -9.85 15.95
N LEU A 188 10.64 -10.24 17.20
CA LEU A 188 9.55 -11.12 17.62
C LEU A 188 8.60 -10.25 18.44
N GLY A 189 7.61 -9.68 17.78
CA GLY A 189 6.71 -8.70 18.38
C GLY A 189 5.65 -8.26 17.39
N GLY A 190 4.42 -8.73 17.62
CA GLY A 190 3.25 -8.40 16.83
C GLY A 190 2.00 -8.88 17.54
N ASP A 191 1.49 -8.03 18.43
CA ASP A 191 0.05 -7.78 18.52
C ASP A 191 -0.29 -6.69 17.48
#